data_AF-A0A4Y2ECN4-F1
#
_entry.id   AF-A0A4Y2ECN4-F1
#
_cell.length_a   1.000
_cell.length_b   1.000
_cell.length_c   1.000
_cell.angle_alpha   90.00
_cell.angle_beta   90.00
_cell.angle_gamma   90.00
#
_symmetry.space_group_name_H-M   'P 1'
#
loop_
_entity.id
_entity.type
_entity.pdbx_description
1 polymer ?
#
loop_
_entity_poly.entity_id
_entity_poly.type
_entity_poly.pdbx_seq_one_letter_code
_entity_poly.pdbx_strand_id
1 'polypeptide(L)'
;MPVWFHIKEGKYFTNGPEHVFEVIKSSRYLSENLLKVIDPVIQRNAFFAHPGNVFLNIIVDKRDHIRELGFRRIIKAGNLASKRKTVRSFQPSKINFPTTYYIEMIHWNTITLSPPPLLRRFSNQEILSKVQSVGTAAEWNFHKFPSHIQTMERCLKLVTEASQKAVGSNSRYCFIRSTLFSRSSMPSFSSKSYFKVPKETEGK
;
A
#
# COMPACT_ATOMS: atom_id res chain seq x y z
N MET A 1 -10.34 -8.14 12.07
CA MET A 1 -10.56 -8.52 10.66
C MET A 1 -9.21 -8.49 9.95
N PRO A 2 -8.84 -9.48 9.10
CA PRO A 2 -7.59 -9.41 8.35
C PRO A 2 -7.51 -8.15 7.47
N VAL A 3 -6.35 -7.50 7.44
CA VAL A 3 -6.10 -6.26 6.68
C VAL A 3 -6.42 -6.40 5.19
N TRP A 4 -6.38 -7.61 4.66
CA TRP A 4 -6.81 -7.92 3.30
C TRP A 4 -8.23 -7.41 2.96
N PHE A 5 -9.17 -7.51 3.89
CA PHE A 5 -10.53 -7.03 3.65
C PHE A 5 -10.55 -5.50 3.51
N HIS A 6 -9.79 -4.80 4.36
CA HIS A 6 -9.61 -3.35 4.24
C HIS A 6 -8.96 -2.98 2.89
N ILE A 7 -7.99 -3.76 2.40
CA ILE A 7 -7.38 -3.53 1.08
C ILE A 7 -8.40 -3.70 -0.06
N LYS A 8 -9.35 -4.62 0.08
CA LYS A 8 -10.40 -4.84 -0.94
C LYS A 8 -11.44 -3.73 -0.96
N GLU A 9 -11.79 -3.22 0.22
CA GLU A 9 -12.68 -2.06 0.36
C GLU A 9 -11.99 -0.76 -0.10
N GLY A 10 -10.82 -0.46 0.46
CA GLY A 10 -9.94 0.67 0.14
C GLY A 10 -8.93 0.35 -0.95
N LYS A 11 -9.37 -0.09 -2.13
CA LYS A 11 -8.45 -0.61 -3.16
C LYS A 11 -7.48 0.40 -3.78
N TYR A 12 -7.57 1.69 -3.46
CA TYR A 12 -6.75 2.72 -4.11
C TYR A 12 -5.43 2.97 -3.39
N PHE A 13 -4.41 3.38 -4.14
CA PHE A 13 -3.09 3.67 -3.58
C PHE A 13 -3.12 4.74 -2.48
N THR A 14 -4.09 5.66 -2.54
CA THR A 14 -4.33 6.68 -1.51
C THR A 14 -4.70 6.08 -0.16
N ASN A 15 -5.31 4.89 -0.11
CA ASN A 15 -5.64 4.19 1.15
C ASN A 15 -4.45 3.37 1.69
N GLY A 16 -3.35 3.27 0.95
CA GLY A 16 -2.18 2.49 1.35
C GLY A 16 -1.67 2.79 2.77
N PRO A 17 -1.50 4.08 3.17
CA PRO A 17 -1.08 4.43 4.53
C PRO A 17 -2.05 3.95 5.62
N GLU A 18 -3.36 3.99 5.37
CA GLU A 18 -4.39 3.51 6.30
C GLU A 18 -4.27 2.00 6.49
N HIS A 19 -4.00 1.24 5.43
CA HIS A 19 -3.80 -0.21 5.56
C HIS A 19 -2.58 -0.54 6.42
N VAL A 20 -1.47 0.19 6.27
CA VAL A 20 -0.29 0.01 7.13
C VAL A 20 -0.65 0.33 8.59
N PHE A 21 -1.39 1.41 8.81
CA PHE A 21 -1.87 1.75 10.14
C PHE A 21 -2.78 0.68 10.74
N GLU A 22 -3.66 0.05 9.95
CA GLU A 22 -4.52 -1.04 10.43
C GLU A 22 -3.74 -2.31 10.77
N VAL A 23 -2.63 -2.59 10.07
CA VAL A 23 -1.68 -3.66 10.45
C VAL A 23 -1.08 -3.36 11.82
N ILE A 24 -0.61 -2.13 12.05
CA ILE A 24 -0.01 -1.70 13.32
C ILE A 24 -1.06 -1.76 14.45
N LYS A 25 -2.29 -1.31 14.18
CA LYS A 25 -3.38 -1.37 15.15
C LYS A 25 -3.72 -2.81 15.52
N SER A 26 -3.75 -3.70 14.53
CA SER A 26 -4.01 -5.13 14.74
C SER A 26 -2.87 -5.82 15.50
N SER A 27 -1.61 -5.42 15.29
CA SER A 27 -0.48 -6.04 15.98
C SER A 27 -0.48 -5.76 17.48
N ARG A 28 -1.09 -4.66 17.95
CA ARG A 28 -1.18 -4.31 19.38
C ARG A 28 -1.87 -5.34 20.27
N TYR A 29 -2.70 -6.21 19.69
CA TYR A 29 -3.37 -7.28 20.42
C TYR A 29 -2.48 -8.52 20.63
N LEU A 30 -1.26 -8.52 20.09
CA LEU A 30 -0.31 -9.62 20.21
C LEU A 30 0.54 -9.49 21.48
N SER A 31 1.04 -10.62 21.97
CA SER A 31 1.97 -10.64 23.09
C SER A 31 3.31 -10.00 22.73
N GLU A 32 4.04 -9.49 23.74
CA GLU A 32 5.34 -8.83 23.53
C GLU A 32 6.36 -9.70 22.78
N ASN A 33 6.35 -11.00 23.01
CA ASN A 33 7.24 -11.94 22.31
C ASN A 33 6.94 -12.00 20.81
N LEU A 34 5.67 -11.89 20.42
CA LEU A 34 5.28 -11.84 19.02
C LEU A 34 5.56 -10.47 18.39
N LEU A 35 5.34 -9.38 19.15
CA LEU A 35 5.65 -8.02 18.70
C LEU A 35 7.13 -7.86 18.34
N LYS A 36 8.05 -8.44 19.14
CA LYS A 36 9.49 -8.46 18.84
C LYS A 36 9.84 -9.05 17.47
N VAL A 37 9.02 -9.98 16.97
CA VAL A 37 9.20 -10.62 15.65
C VAL A 37 8.48 -9.83 14.55
N ILE A 38 7.28 -9.33 14.84
CA ILE A 38 6.38 -8.74 13.85
C ILE A 38 6.71 -7.28 13.56
N ASP A 39 7.06 -6.48 14.56
CA ASP A 39 7.35 -5.06 14.37
C ASP A 39 8.51 -4.82 13.38
N PRO A 40 9.63 -5.57 13.43
CA PRO A 40 10.67 -5.48 12.40
C PRO A 40 10.16 -5.83 10.99
N VAL A 41 9.23 -6.79 10.88
CA VAL A 41 8.63 -7.18 9.59
C VAL A 41 7.72 -6.08 9.07
N ILE A 42 6.91 -5.45 9.92
CA ILE A 42 6.08 -4.30 9.55
C ILE A 42 6.98 -3.15 9.10
N GLN A 43 8.00 -2.81 9.90
CA GLN A 43 8.95 -1.72 9.62
C GLN A 43 9.65 -1.90 8.27
N ARG A 44 10.09 -3.12 7.94
CA ARG A 44 10.77 -3.42 6.67
C ARG A 44 9.85 -3.28 5.46
N ASN A 45 8.55 -3.52 5.64
CA ASN A 45 7.56 -3.53 4.55
C ASN A 45 6.70 -2.25 4.49
N ALA A 46 6.88 -1.29 5.41
CA ALA A 46 6.07 -0.08 5.53
C ALA A 46 6.37 0.99 4.46
N PHE A 47 6.50 0.61 3.19
CA PHE A 47 6.73 1.55 2.08
C PHE A 47 5.59 2.54 1.88
N PHE A 48 4.35 2.15 2.18
CA PHE A 48 3.20 3.06 2.16
C PHE A 48 3.23 4.10 3.29
N ALA A 49 4.03 3.90 4.34
CA ALA A 49 4.26 4.92 5.35
C ALA A 49 5.25 6.01 4.92
N HIS A 50 5.83 5.94 3.72
CA HIS A 50 6.70 7.00 3.22
C HIS A 50 5.95 8.36 3.20
N PRO A 51 6.57 9.49 3.60
CA PRO A 51 5.89 10.78 3.76
C PRO A 51 5.11 11.22 2.52
N GLY A 52 5.64 10.96 1.33
CA GLY A 52 4.96 11.24 0.08
C GLY A 52 3.63 10.49 -0.07
N ASN A 53 3.56 9.22 0.37
CA ASN A 53 2.34 8.42 0.31
C ASN A 53 1.35 8.85 1.41
N VAL A 54 1.85 9.16 2.60
CA VAL A 54 1.04 9.69 3.70
C VAL A 54 0.42 11.04 3.32
N PHE A 55 1.15 11.94 2.64
CA PHE A 55 0.58 13.19 2.12
C PHE A 55 -0.57 12.96 1.14
N LEU A 56 -0.45 11.98 0.24
CA LEU A 56 -1.48 11.67 -0.74
C LEU A 56 -2.76 11.15 -0.08
N ASN A 57 -2.63 10.43 1.04
CA ASN A 57 -3.77 10.02 1.86
C ASN A 57 -4.40 11.20 2.61
N ILE A 58 -3.59 12.05 3.26
CA ILE A 58 -4.07 13.20 4.06
C ILE A 58 -4.91 14.17 3.21
N ILE A 59 -4.49 14.49 1.98
CA ILE A 59 -5.20 15.45 1.12
C ILE A 59 -6.51 14.93 0.54
N VAL A 60 -6.74 13.62 0.58
CA VAL A 60 -8.01 12.99 0.20
C VAL A 60 -8.85 12.59 1.43
N ASP A 61 -8.41 12.93 2.64
CA ASP A 61 -9.17 12.67 3.86
C ASP A 61 -10.53 13.40 3.79
N LYS A 62 -11.55 12.81 4.41
CA LYS A 62 -12.89 13.39 4.46
C LYS A 62 -12.94 14.66 5.31
N ARG A 63 -12.03 14.80 6.28
CA ARG A 63 -11.99 15.90 7.24
C ARG A 63 -11.21 17.09 6.67
N ASP A 64 -11.88 18.24 6.59
CA ASP A 64 -11.34 19.48 6.03
C ASP A 64 -10.03 19.95 6.67
N HIS A 65 -9.99 20.04 8.00
CA HIS A 65 -8.80 20.47 8.75
C HIS A 65 -7.57 19.58 8.51
N ILE A 66 -7.77 18.30 8.18
CA ILE A 66 -6.69 17.37 7.87
C ILE A 66 -6.19 17.57 6.46
N ARG A 67 -7.09 17.77 5.49
CA ARG A 67 -6.70 18.11 4.12
C ARG A 67 -5.88 19.39 4.07
N GLU A 68 -6.34 20.41 4.78
CA GLU A 68 -5.62 21.69 4.90
C GLU A 68 -4.20 21.48 5.45
N LEU A 69 -4.07 20.70 6.53
CA LEU A 69 -2.76 20.34 7.09
C LEU A 69 -1.87 19.64 6.04
N GLY A 70 -2.45 18.73 5.25
CA GLY A 70 -1.75 18.03 4.16
C GLY A 70 -1.19 18.97 3.12
N PHE A 71 -2.03 19.85 2.56
CA PHE A 71 -1.62 20.82 1.55
C PHE A 71 -0.54 21.78 2.07
N ARG A 72 -0.70 22.33 3.28
CA ARG A 72 0.31 23.19 3.92
C ARG A 72 1.66 22.47 4.06
N ARG A 73 1.65 21.20 4.48
CA ARG A 73 2.88 20.40 4.59
C ARG A 73 3.52 20.07 3.24
N ILE A 74 2.72 19.82 2.20
CA ILE A 74 3.23 19.59 0.84
C ILE A 74 3.95 20.83 0.31
N ILE A 75 3.38 22.03 0.49
CA ILE A 75 4.03 23.29 0.07
C ILE A 75 5.36 23.46 0.80
N LYS A 76 5.38 23.24 2.13
CA LYS A 76 6.61 23.29 2.94
C LYS A 76 7.65 22.27 2.43
N ALA A 77 7.24 21.05 2.12
CA ALA A 77 8.11 20.00 1.59
C ALA A 77 8.66 20.36 0.20
N GLY A 78 7.84 20.96 -0.68
CA GLY A 78 8.25 21.44 -1.99
C GLY A 78 9.34 22.51 -1.92
N ASN A 79 9.14 23.51 -1.05
CA ASN A 79 10.11 24.59 -0.81
C ASN A 79 11.42 24.08 -0.20
N LEU A 80 11.38 22.99 0.57
CA LEU A 80 12.57 22.36 1.11
C LEU A 80 13.29 21.50 0.06
N ALA A 81 12.54 20.84 -0.82
CA ALA A 81 13.08 20.01 -1.89
C ALA A 81 13.77 20.82 -3.00
N SER A 82 13.27 22.01 -3.34
CA SER A 82 13.89 22.90 -4.34
C SER A 82 15.32 23.32 -3.97
N LYS A 83 15.64 23.34 -2.68
CA LYS A 83 16.98 23.65 -2.16
C LYS A 83 17.95 22.46 -2.21
N ARG A 84 17.47 21.25 -2.48
CA ARG A 84 18.28 20.02 -2.43
C ARG A 84 18.78 19.63 -3.81
N LYS A 85 20.06 19.27 -3.90
CA LYS A 85 20.71 18.76 -5.12
C LYS A 85 20.75 17.23 -5.21
N THR A 86 20.36 16.53 -4.14
CA THR A 86 20.47 15.07 -4.03
C THR A 86 19.22 14.36 -4.49
N VAL A 87 19.38 13.20 -5.14
CA VAL A 87 18.27 12.31 -5.48
C VAL A 87 17.60 11.81 -4.19
N ARG A 88 16.27 11.81 -4.17
CA ARG A 88 15.49 11.27 -3.05
C ARG A 88 15.74 9.77 -2.88
N SER A 89 16.02 9.33 -1.66
CA SER A 89 16.01 7.91 -1.33
C SER A 89 14.58 7.49 -0.97
N PHE A 90 14.10 6.38 -1.56
CA PHE A 90 12.81 5.79 -1.22
C PHE A 90 13.03 4.64 -0.24
N GLN A 91 13.07 4.97 1.04
CA GLN A 91 13.25 4.00 2.13
C GLN A 91 12.04 4.03 3.06
N PRO A 92 11.64 2.89 3.66
CA PRO A 92 10.61 2.89 4.69
C PRO A 92 10.98 3.84 5.82
N SER A 93 10.05 4.71 6.20
CA SER A 93 10.26 5.63 7.32
C SER A 93 10.15 4.88 8.64
N LYS A 94 10.88 5.33 9.67
CA LYS A 94 10.76 4.79 11.02
C LYS A 94 9.32 4.96 11.52
N ILE A 95 8.67 3.84 11.81
CA ILE A 95 7.28 3.76 12.21
C ILE A 95 7.15 4.02 13.71
N ASN A 96 6.18 4.85 14.06
CA ASN A 96 5.75 5.09 15.42
C ASN A 96 4.65 4.08 15.80
N PHE A 97 5.03 2.89 16.25
CA PHE A 97 4.09 1.82 16.62
C PHE A 97 2.99 2.21 17.64
N PRO A 98 3.23 3.04 18.68
CA PRO A 98 2.18 3.42 19.64
C PRO A 98 1.18 4.46 19.12
N THR A 99 1.27 4.90 17.85
CA THR A 99 0.46 6.00 17.29
C THR A 99 -1.07 5.81 17.39
N THR A 100 -1.84 6.83 17.73
CA THR A 100 -3.32 6.70 17.74
C THR A 100 -3.94 6.97 16.37
N TYR A 101 -3.25 7.73 15.53
CA TYR A 101 -3.73 8.13 14.21
C TYR A 101 -2.70 7.80 13.11
N TYR A 102 -3.18 7.52 11.91
CA TYR A 102 -2.31 7.19 10.76
C TYR A 102 -1.36 8.36 10.41
N ILE A 103 -1.77 9.61 10.67
CA ILE A 103 -0.97 10.82 10.41
C ILE A 103 0.30 10.82 11.27
N GLU A 104 0.22 10.31 12.50
CA GLU A 104 1.30 10.28 13.47
C GLU A 104 2.16 9.00 13.38
N MET A 105 1.84 8.12 12.42
CA MET A 105 2.58 6.88 12.16
C MET A 105 4.03 7.13 11.78
N ILE A 106 4.35 8.32 11.27
CA ILE A 106 5.72 8.74 10.95
C ILE A 106 6.15 9.97 11.75
N HIS A 107 7.43 9.98 12.11
CA HIS A 107 8.05 11.12 12.80
C HIS A 107 8.39 12.24 11.80
N TRP A 108 7.46 13.17 11.61
CA TRP A 108 7.58 14.26 10.64
C TRP A 108 8.82 15.15 10.81
N ASN A 109 9.33 15.29 12.04
CA ASN A 109 10.47 16.17 12.34
C ASN A 109 11.82 15.54 11.98
N THR A 110 11.91 14.21 11.98
CA THR A 110 13.16 13.48 11.73
C THR A 110 13.31 13.05 10.29
N ILE A 111 12.23 13.08 9.51
CA ILE A 111 12.22 12.58 8.14
C ILE A 111 12.44 13.71 7.13
N THR A 112 13.26 13.40 6.13
CA THR A 112 13.47 14.20 4.93
C THR A 112 12.17 14.35 4.14
N LEU A 113 11.47 15.46 4.32
CA LEU A 113 10.24 15.74 3.58
C LEU A 113 10.54 16.01 2.10
N SER A 114 9.78 15.38 1.22
CA SER A 114 9.78 15.60 -0.23
C SER A 114 8.34 15.66 -0.71
N PRO A 115 8.00 16.55 -1.67
CA PRO A 115 6.68 16.55 -2.27
C PRO A 115 6.43 15.20 -2.99
N PRO A 116 5.19 14.70 -3.02
CA PRO A 116 4.84 13.52 -3.78
C PRO A 116 5.03 13.74 -5.30
N PRO A 117 5.57 12.77 -6.06
CA PRO A 117 5.75 12.89 -7.51
C PRO A 117 4.47 13.21 -8.26
N LEU A 118 3.35 12.62 -7.82
CA LEU A 118 2.04 12.83 -8.43
C LEU A 118 1.57 14.28 -8.35
N LEU A 119 2.10 15.03 -7.38
CA LEU A 119 1.81 16.44 -7.19
C LEU A 119 2.84 17.38 -7.85
N ARG A 120 3.95 16.86 -8.38
CA ARG A 120 5.01 17.67 -9.00
C ARG A 120 4.52 18.50 -10.19
N ARG A 121 3.47 18.05 -10.88
CA ARG A 121 2.87 18.75 -12.02
C ARG A 121 2.09 20.00 -11.64
N PHE A 122 1.74 20.15 -10.36
CA PHE A 122 0.99 21.31 -9.87
C PHE A 122 1.95 22.32 -9.26
N SER A 123 1.68 23.59 -9.54
CA SER A 123 2.35 24.72 -8.93
C SER A 123 1.94 24.89 -7.46
N ASN A 124 2.79 25.57 -6.67
CA ASN A 124 2.44 25.91 -5.30
C ASN A 124 1.18 26.79 -5.22
N GLN A 125 0.91 27.62 -6.24
CA GLN A 125 -0.30 28.46 -6.30
C GLN A 125 -1.57 27.62 -6.47
N GLU A 126 -1.54 26.60 -7.34
CA GLU A 126 -2.65 25.65 -7.51
C GLU A 126 -2.89 24.82 -6.23
N ILE A 127 -1.85 24.47 -5.49
CA ILE A 127 -2.00 23.77 -4.21
C ILE A 127 -2.54 24.73 -3.13
N LEU A 128 -2.13 26.00 -3.14
CA LEU A 128 -2.64 27.02 -2.22
C LEU A 128 -4.11 27.37 -2.47
N SER A 129 -4.55 27.43 -3.73
CA SER A 129 -5.97 27.66 -4.03
C SER A 129 -6.84 26.54 -3.46
N LYS A 130 -6.31 25.32 -3.39
CA LYS A 130 -6.99 24.19 -2.72
C LYS A 130 -7.05 24.31 -1.22
N VAL A 131 -6.07 24.96 -0.58
CA VAL A 131 -6.14 25.31 0.86
C VAL A 131 -7.27 26.30 1.10
N GLN A 132 -7.41 27.30 0.22
CA GLN A 132 -8.43 28.35 0.33
C GLN A 132 -9.83 27.85 0.00
N SER A 133 -9.96 26.82 -0.84
CA SER A 133 -11.22 26.17 -1.17
C SER A 133 -11.56 24.98 -0.25
N VAL A 134 -10.82 24.73 0.84
CA VAL A 134 -11.18 23.67 1.79
C VAL A 134 -12.55 24.00 2.40
N GLY A 135 -13.50 23.06 2.32
CA GLY A 135 -14.90 23.26 2.72
C GLY A 135 -15.88 23.56 1.56
N THR A 136 -15.38 23.86 0.35
CA THR A 136 -16.21 23.79 -0.87
C THR A 136 -16.08 22.39 -1.47
N ALA A 137 -17.19 21.85 -2.00
CA ALA A 137 -17.38 20.44 -2.37
C ALA A 137 -16.40 19.85 -3.42
N ALA A 138 -15.40 20.60 -3.89
CA ALA A 138 -14.42 20.12 -4.84
C ALA A 138 -13.30 19.31 -4.15
N GLU A 139 -13.62 18.06 -3.83
CA GLU A 139 -12.66 17.07 -3.33
C GLU A 139 -11.46 16.94 -4.29
N TRP A 140 -10.24 16.89 -3.72
CA TRP A 140 -9.04 16.62 -4.49
C TRP A 140 -9.03 15.15 -4.92
N ASN A 141 -9.26 14.91 -6.20
CA ASN A 141 -9.40 13.55 -6.73
C ASN A 141 -8.20 13.15 -7.57
N PHE A 142 -7.57 12.02 -7.22
CA PHE A 142 -6.59 11.36 -8.06
C PHE A 142 -7.27 10.34 -8.99
N HIS A 143 -6.61 10.01 -10.09
CA HIS A 143 -6.98 8.82 -10.84
C HIS A 143 -6.92 7.58 -9.93
N LYS A 144 -7.92 6.72 -10.12
CA LYS A 144 -8.18 5.54 -9.30
C LYS A 144 -7.20 4.41 -9.61
N PHE A 145 -5.94 4.54 -9.19
CA PHE A 145 -4.95 3.48 -9.32
C PHE A 145 -5.07 2.47 -8.16
N PRO A 146 -5.02 1.15 -8.44
CA PRO A 146 -5.06 0.15 -7.39
C PRO A 146 -3.79 0.20 -6.51
N SER A 147 -3.95 -0.07 -5.21
CA SER A 147 -2.85 -0.18 -4.23
C SER A 147 -2.10 -1.51 -4.30
N HIS A 148 -2.66 -2.49 -4.99
CA HIS A 148 -2.15 -3.85 -5.09
C HIS A 148 -2.02 -4.29 -6.55
N ILE A 149 -1.03 -5.14 -6.80
CA ILE A 149 -0.77 -5.71 -8.12
C ILE A 149 -1.48 -7.06 -8.28
N GLN A 150 -1.80 -7.44 -9.52
CA GLN A 150 -2.45 -8.71 -9.85
C GLN A 150 -1.68 -9.92 -9.29
N THR A 151 -0.36 -9.85 -9.20
CA THR A 151 0.47 -10.91 -8.59
C THR A 151 0.08 -11.16 -7.13
N MET A 152 -0.16 -10.10 -6.35
CA MET A 152 -0.60 -10.24 -4.95
C MET A 152 -1.96 -10.91 -4.86
N GLU A 153 -2.89 -10.58 -5.76
CA GLU A 153 -4.20 -11.24 -5.82
C GLU A 153 -4.06 -12.74 -6.11
N ARG A 154 -3.21 -13.10 -7.08
CA ARG A 154 -2.94 -14.51 -7.42
C ARG A 154 -2.29 -15.27 -6.27
N CYS A 155 -1.34 -14.64 -5.57
CA CYS A 155 -0.70 -15.24 -4.39
C CYS A 155 -1.73 -15.51 -3.28
N LEU A 156 -2.58 -14.54 -2.98
CA LEU A 156 -3.60 -14.69 -1.94
C LEU A 156 -4.64 -15.74 -2.31
N LYS A 157 -5.07 -15.77 -3.58
CA LYS A 157 -5.95 -16.84 -4.07
C LYS A 157 -5.35 -18.22 -3.83
N LEU A 158 -4.06 -18.40 -4.14
CA LEU A 158 -3.36 -19.67 -3.91
C LEU A 158 -3.27 -20.03 -2.42
N VAL A 159 -3.03 -19.05 -1.54
CA VAL A 159 -3.00 -19.26 -0.09
C VAL A 159 -4.38 -19.69 0.43
N THR A 160 -5.46 -19.06 -0.07
CA THR A 160 -6.83 -19.44 0.29
C THR A 160 -7.17 -20.85 -0.19
N GLU A 161 -6.87 -21.19 -1.44
CA GLU A 161 -7.05 -22.54 -1.99
C GLU A 161 -6.30 -23.59 -1.15
N ALA A 162 -5.04 -23.31 -0.78
CA ALA A 162 -4.26 -24.19 0.08
C ALA A 162 -4.91 -24.38 1.46
N SER A 163 -5.45 -23.31 2.05
CA SER A 163 -6.15 -23.38 3.34
C SER A 163 -7.43 -24.21 3.30
N GLN A 164 -8.11 -24.27 2.16
CA GLN A 164 -9.31 -25.07 1.96
C GLN A 164 -8.98 -26.55 1.70
N LYS A 165 -7.84 -26.83 1.05
CA LYS A 165 -7.45 -28.18 0.63
C LYS A 165 -6.62 -28.94 1.67
N ALA A 166 -5.94 -28.24 2.56
CA ALA A 166 -4.98 -28.85 3.48
C ALA A 166 -5.07 -28.26 4.89
N VAL A 167 -5.00 -29.15 5.89
CA VAL A 167 -4.91 -28.80 7.31
C VAL A 167 -3.45 -28.88 7.76
N GLY A 168 -3.01 -27.92 8.57
CA GLY A 168 -1.64 -27.84 9.08
C GLY A 168 -0.69 -27.00 8.22
N SER A 169 0.36 -26.46 8.83
CA SER A 169 1.30 -25.55 8.15
C SER A 169 2.08 -26.26 7.02
N ASN A 170 2.63 -27.44 7.31
CA ASN A 170 3.46 -28.18 6.36
C ASN A 170 2.68 -28.62 5.13
N SER A 171 1.47 -29.15 5.32
CA SER A 171 0.62 -29.60 4.21
C SER A 171 0.22 -28.44 3.29
N ARG A 172 -0.17 -27.29 3.86
CA ARG A 172 -0.44 -26.06 3.09
C ARG A 172 0.80 -25.56 2.33
N TYR A 173 1.96 -25.58 2.97
CA TYR A 173 3.22 -25.20 2.33
C TYR A 173 3.56 -26.11 1.14
N CYS A 174 3.45 -27.42 1.32
CA CYS A 174 3.65 -28.40 0.25
C CYS A 174 2.68 -28.17 -0.91
N PHE A 175 1.38 -27.95 -0.62
CA PHE A 175 0.38 -27.65 -1.65
C PHE A 175 0.75 -26.41 -2.47
N ILE A 176 1.15 -25.32 -1.80
CA ILE A 176 1.56 -24.07 -2.47
C ILE A 176 2.78 -24.32 -3.35
N ARG A 177 3.82 -24.99 -2.83
CA ARG A 177 5.04 -25.30 -3.59
C ARG A 177 4.77 -26.17 -4.80
N SER A 178 4.04 -27.27 -4.65
CA SER A 178 3.70 -28.18 -5.76
C SER A 178 2.90 -27.46 -6.83
N THR A 179 1.96 -26.59 -6.43
CA THR A 179 1.17 -25.78 -7.37
C THR A 179 2.03 -24.77 -8.13
N LEU A 180 2.94 -24.08 -7.43
CA LEU A 180 3.87 -23.14 -8.08
C LEU A 180 4.82 -23.86 -9.04
N PHE A 181 5.31 -25.04 -8.66
CA PHE A 181 6.16 -25.88 -9.51
C PHE A 181 5.40 -26.31 -10.78
N SER A 182 4.19 -26.86 -10.63
CA SER A 182 3.34 -27.22 -11.76
C SER A 182 3.07 -26.02 -12.70
N ARG A 183 2.76 -24.85 -12.14
CA ARG A 183 2.56 -23.61 -12.94
C ARG A 183 3.82 -23.16 -13.66
N SER A 184 5.00 -23.37 -13.07
CA SER A 184 6.28 -23.04 -13.71
C SER A 184 6.67 -24.00 -14.84
N SER A 185 6.21 -25.26 -14.76
CA SER A 185 6.38 -26.25 -15.84
C SER A 185 5.47 -25.98 -17.05
N MET A 186 4.42 -25.17 -16.88
CA MET A 186 3.54 -24.81 -17.99
C MET A 186 4.26 -23.86 -18.96
N PRO A 187 4.13 -24.07 -20.28
CA PRO A 187 4.72 -23.18 -21.27
C PRO A 187 4.13 -21.76 -21.17
N SER A 188 5.00 -20.76 -21.26
CA SER A 188 4.58 -19.36 -21.37
C SER A 188 4.19 -19.05 -22.81
N PHE A 189 3.01 -18.47 -23.02
CA PHE A 189 2.53 -18.08 -24.35
C PHE A 189 2.54 -16.56 -24.49
N SER A 190 2.99 -16.07 -25.64
CA SER A 190 2.96 -14.63 -25.99
C SER A 190 1.55 -14.14 -26.36
N SER A 191 0.69 -15.05 -26.84
CA SER A 191 -0.71 -14.79 -27.18
C SER A 191 -1.61 -15.91 -26.63
N LYS A 192 -2.83 -15.54 -26.25
CA LYS A 192 -3.87 -16.50 -25.83
C LYS A 192 -4.22 -17.50 -26.93
N SER A 193 -4.06 -17.15 -28.21
CA SER A 193 -4.36 -18.03 -29.34
C SER A 193 -3.47 -19.29 -29.39
N TYR A 194 -2.31 -19.26 -28.75
CA TYR A 194 -1.42 -20.43 -28.68
C TYR A 194 -1.83 -21.44 -27.60
N PHE A 195 -2.74 -21.06 -26.69
CA PHE A 195 -3.26 -21.98 -25.68
C PHE A 195 -4.28 -22.93 -26.33
N LYS A 196 -3.84 -24.14 -26.66
CA LYS A 196 -4.73 -25.21 -27.15
C LYS A 196 -5.37 -25.91 -25.96
N VAL A 197 -6.69 -25.79 -25.81
CA VAL A 197 -7.45 -26.63 -24.86
C VAL A 197 -7.37 -28.07 -25.38
N PRO A 198 -6.96 -29.06 -24.57
CA PRO A 198 -7.02 -30.46 -24.96
C PRO A 198 -8.46 -30.78 -25.35
N LYS A 199 -8.69 -31.24 -26.58
CA LYS A 199 -10.01 -31.77 -26.96
C LYS A 199 -10.22 -33.02 -26.12
N GLU A 200 -11.35 -33.09 -25.42
CA GLU A 200 -11.77 -34.32 -24.74
C GLU A 200 -11.75 -35.44 -25.78
N THR A 201 -10.85 -36.40 -25.59
CA THR A 201 -10.85 -37.61 -26.39
C THR A 201 -12.10 -38.38 -25.99
N GLU A 202 -13.12 -38.36 -26.84
CA GLU A 202 -14.23 -39.31 -26.78
C GLU A 202 -13.62 -40.71 -26.71
N GLY A 203 -13.79 -41.34 -25.55
CA GLY A 203 -13.28 -42.69 -25.30
C GLY A 203 -13.92 -43.67 -26.29
N LYS A 204 -13.08 -44.48 -26.92
CA LYS A 204 -13.47 -45.76 -27.50
C LYS A 204 -13.39 -46.85 -26.45
#